data_AF-A0A532DIE6-F1
#
_entry.id   AF-A0A532DIE6-F1
#
_cell.length_a   1.000
_cell.length_b   1.000
_cell.length_c   1.000
_cell.angle_alpha   90.00
_cell.angle_beta   90.00
_cell.angle_gamma   90.00
#
_symmetry.space_group_name_H-M   'P 1'
#
loop_
_entity.id
_entity.type
_entity.pdbx_description
1 polymer ?
#
loop_
_entity_poly.entity_id
_entity_poly.type
_entity_poly.pdbx_seq_one_letter_code
_entity_poly.pdbx_strand_id
1 'polypeptide(L)'
;MSRTNLDPIMTFPDGSHLVISTACSKEGNFSCALYMATIAADDRGDFRVVSNHLAAATCLIAQEDAYGYAQRLYPRSAESMKKPPYLIWPGPGPTGNADV
;
A
#
# COMPACT_ATOMS: atom_id res chain seq x y z
N MET A 1 -10.04 -6.45 -5.82
CA MET A 1 -10.28 -5.96 -4.44
C MET A 1 -9.07 -5.16 -4.01
N SER A 2 -9.21 -4.15 -3.15
CA SER A 2 -8.09 -3.41 -2.58
C SER A 2 -8.11 -3.45 -1.05
N ARG A 3 -6.92 -3.39 -0.45
CA ARG A 3 -6.67 -3.30 0.98
C ARG A 3 -5.58 -2.27 1.21
N THR A 4 -5.88 -1.23 1.95
CA THR A 4 -4.91 -0.20 2.32
C THR A 4 -4.33 -0.50 3.68
N ASN A 5 -3.00 -0.48 3.80
CA ASN A 5 -2.37 -0.45 5.11
C ASN A 5 -2.42 1.00 5.63
N LEU A 6 -3.19 1.21 6.70
CA LEU A 6 -3.32 2.50 7.37
C LEU A 6 -2.20 2.77 8.38
N ASP A 7 -1.38 1.77 8.72
CA ASP A 7 -0.12 1.96 9.42
C ASP A 7 0.88 2.60 8.44
N PRO A 8 1.27 3.87 8.68
CA PRO A 8 2.09 4.62 7.75
C PRO A 8 3.47 3.98 7.57
N ILE A 9 3.95 3.99 6.31
CA ILE A 9 5.35 3.66 6.05
C ILE A 9 6.28 4.80 6.44
N MET A 10 5.76 6.02 6.53
CA MET A 10 6.43 7.21 7.03
C MET A 10 5.40 8.27 7.44
N THR A 11 5.71 9.05 8.47
CA THR A 11 5.01 10.30 8.81
C THR A 11 5.95 11.48 8.54
N PHE A 12 5.47 12.45 7.77
CA PHE A 12 6.18 13.67 7.46
C PHE A 12 6.05 14.70 8.60
N PRO A 13 6.97 15.69 8.69
CA PRO A 13 6.92 16.72 9.74
C PRO A 13 5.65 17.59 9.73
N ASP A 14 4.97 17.68 8.58
CA ASP A 14 3.68 18.37 8.44
C ASP A 14 2.48 17.55 8.95
N GLY A 15 2.73 16.34 9.45
CA GLY A 15 1.71 15.40 9.94
C GLY A 15 1.08 14.54 8.85
N SER A 16 1.43 14.72 7.58
CA SER A 16 0.96 13.84 6.52
C SER A 16 1.62 12.47 6.58
N HIS A 17 0.92 11.45 6.11
CA HIS A 17 1.34 10.06 6.17
C HIS A 17 1.56 9.51 4.77
N LEU A 18 2.66 8.80 4.57
CA LEU A 18 2.86 7.97 3.39
C LEU A 18 2.33 6.57 3.70
N VAL A 19 1.40 6.08 2.90
CA VAL A 19 0.76 4.76 3.07
C VAL A 19 0.80 3.97 1.77
N ILE A 20 0.71 2.64 1.90
CA ILE A 20 0.64 1.71 0.77
C ILE A 20 -0.74 1.07 0.72
N SER A 21 -1.37 1.15 -0.44
CA SER A 21 -2.55 0.37 -0.78
C SER A 21 -2.18 -0.79 -1.70
N THR A 22 -2.46 -2.01 -1.26
CA THR A 22 -2.32 -3.21 -2.09
C THR A 22 -3.66 -3.52 -2.75
N ALA A 23 -3.66 -3.75 -4.06
CA ALA A 23 -4.78 -4.31 -4.80
C ALA A 23 -4.44 -5.72 -5.29
N CYS A 24 -5.47 -6.55 -5.41
CA CYS A 24 -5.37 -7.85 -6.05
C CYS A 24 -6.46 -7.98 -7.12
N SER A 25 -6.05 -8.35 -8.32
CA SER A 25 -6.92 -8.58 -9.48
C SER A 25 -7.62 -9.95 -9.36
N LYS A 26 -8.59 -10.21 -10.24
CA LYS A 26 -9.31 -11.50 -10.26
C LYS A 26 -8.40 -12.64 -10.74
N GLU A 27 -7.42 -12.30 -11.56
CA GLU A 27 -6.39 -13.19 -12.11
C GLU A 27 -5.28 -13.50 -11.09
N GLY A 28 -5.37 -12.96 -9.87
CA GLY A 28 -4.41 -13.19 -8.79
C GLY A 28 -3.19 -12.27 -8.82
N ASN A 29 -3.14 -11.30 -9.74
CA ASN A 29 -2.04 -10.34 -9.79
C ASN A 29 -2.19 -9.29 -8.68
N PHE A 30 -1.08 -8.91 -8.06
CA PHE A 30 -1.04 -7.87 -7.04
C PHE A 30 -0.52 -6.57 -7.63
N SER A 31 -0.98 -5.44 -7.14
CA SER A 31 -0.32 -4.15 -7.37
C SER A 31 -0.33 -3.35 -6.08
N CYS A 32 0.60 -2.42 -5.95
CA CYS A 32 0.57 -1.44 -4.87
C CYS A 32 0.48 -0.04 -5.44
N ALA A 33 -0.12 0.86 -4.67
CA ALA A 33 -0.15 2.28 -4.97
C ALA A 33 0.26 3.04 -3.70
N LEU A 34 1.07 4.08 -3.86
CA LEU A 34 1.43 4.97 -2.77
C LEU A 34 0.43 6.10 -2.68
N TYR A 35 0.03 6.41 -1.46
CA TYR A 35 -0.82 7.55 -1.16
C TYR A 35 -0.16 8.40 -0.09
N MET A 36 -0.37 9.71 -0.23
CA MET A 36 -0.21 10.64 0.87
C MET A 36 -1.58 10.81 1.51
N ALA A 37 -1.66 10.54 2.81
CA ALA A 37 -2.87 10.62 3.60
C ALA A 37 -2.73 11.73 4.64
N THR A 38 -3.71 12.62 4.71
CA THR A 38 -3.83 13.58 5.81
C THR A 38 -5.10 13.24 6.57
N ILE A 39 -4.97 12.86 7.84
CA ILE A 39 -6.11 12.48 8.68
C ILE A 39 -6.50 13.70 9.51
N ALA A 40 -7.68 14.25 9.25
CA ALA A 40 -8.26 15.32 10.04
C ALA A 40 -8.73 14.82 11.41
N ALA A 41 -8.95 15.75 12.35
CA ALA A 41 -9.37 15.43 13.71
C ALA A 41 -10.76 14.77 13.81
N ASP A 42 -11.56 14.80 12.73
CA ASP A 42 -12.87 14.14 12.63
C ASP A 42 -12.80 12.80 11.85
N ASP A 43 -11.62 12.19 11.80
CA ASP A 43 -11.31 10.94 11.10
C ASP A 43 -11.52 10.98 9.58
N ARG A 44 -11.74 12.16 8.99
CA ARG A 44 -11.75 12.31 7.54
C ARG A 44 -10.31 12.31 7.02
N GLY A 45 -9.98 11.31 6.23
CA GLY A 45 -8.72 11.23 5.50
C GLY A 45 -8.84 11.83 4.11
N ASP A 46 -7.97 12.78 3.75
CA ASP A 46 -7.72 13.12 2.35
C ASP A 46 -6.58 12.23 1.82
N PHE A 47 -6.84 11.53 0.73
CA PHE A 47 -5.89 10.60 0.11
C PHE A 47 -5.50 11.09 -1.27
N ARG A 48 -4.25 11.49 -1.40
CA ARG A 48 -3.66 11.88 -2.68
C ARG A 48 -2.82 10.74 -3.24
N VAL A 49 -3.13 10.31 -4.47
CA VAL A 49 -2.32 9.34 -5.20
C VAL A 49 -0.92 9.93 -5.46
N VAL A 50 0.10 9.19 -5.05
CA VAL A 50 1.51 9.51 -5.33
C VAL A 50 2.03 8.66 -6.50
N SER A 51 1.65 7.38 -6.54
CA SER A 51 2.02 6.48 -7.64
C SER A 51 1.00 5.36 -7.81
N ASN A 52 1.01 4.75 -8.99
CA ASN A 52 0.32 3.51 -9.28
C ASN A 52 1.33 2.52 -9.87
N HIS A 53 1.52 1.36 -9.25
CA HIS A 53 2.53 0.39 -9.69
C HIS A 53 1.96 -0.69 -10.61
N LEU A 54 2.85 -1.29 -11.40
CA LEU A 54 2.53 -2.41 -12.27
C LEU A 54 2.17 -3.65 -11.46
N ALA A 55 1.50 -4.58 -12.13
CA ALA A 55 1.15 -5.87 -11.57
C ALA A 55 2.42 -6.69 -11.22
N ALA A 56 2.36 -7.39 -10.09
CA ALA A 56 3.38 -8.29 -9.57
C ALA A 56 2.73 -9.63 -9.21
N ALA A 57 3.55 -10.69 -9.24
CA ALA A 57 3.09 -12.06 -8.99
C ALA A 57 2.69 -12.32 -7.53
N THR A 58 3.21 -11.53 -6.58
CA THR A 58 2.91 -11.69 -5.15
C THR A 58 2.68 -10.35 -4.46
N CYS A 59 1.94 -10.41 -3.36
CA CYS A 59 1.70 -9.27 -2.48
C CYS A 59 3.01 -8.64 -1.97
N LEU A 60 4.00 -9.48 -1.63
CA LEU A 60 5.30 -9.01 -1.14
C LEU A 60 6.07 -8.26 -2.23
N ILE A 61 6.15 -8.80 -3.44
CA ILE A 61 6.86 -8.14 -4.56
C ILE A 61 6.21 -6.78 -4.86
N ALA A 62 4.87 -6.72 -4.91
CA ALA A 62 4.17 -5.45 -5.12
C ALA A 62 4.52 -4.41 -4.02
N GLN A 63 4.68 -4.84 -2.77
CA GLN A 63 5.05 -3.97 -1.65
C GLN A 63 6.51 -3.54 -1.70
N GLU A 64 7.43 -4.41 -2.11
CA GLU A 64 8.84 -4.11 -2.30
C GLU A 64 9.05 -3.11 -3.44
N ASP A 65 8.31 -3.26 -4.54
CA ASP A 65 8.34 -2.32 -5.67
C ASP A 65 7.85 -0.93 -5.26
N ALA A 66 6.73 -0.87 -4.51
CA ALA A 66 6.20 0.38 -3.98
C ALA A 66 7.16 1.01 -2.95
N TYR A 67 7.76 0.22 -2.06
CA TYR A 67 8.77 0.69 -1.12
C TYR A 67 10.01 1.25 -1.83
N GLY A 68 10.56 0.52 -2.81
CA GLY A 68 11.71 0.97 -3.59
C GLY A 68 11.41 2.21 -4.44
N TYR A 69 10.16 2.41 -4.86
CA TYR A 69 9.74 3.67 -5.47
C TYR A 69 9.64 4.80 -4.44
N ALA A 70 9.07 4.56 -3.27
CA ALA A 70 8.99 5.53 -2.18
C ALA A 70 10.39 6.03 -1.78
N GLN A 71 11.37 5.12 -1.63
CA GLN A 71 12.76 5.48 -1.33
C GLN A 71 13.38 6.37 -2.41
N ARG A 72 13.10 6.11 -3.70
CA ARG A 72 13.57 6.95 -4.80
C ARG A 72 12.90 8.32 -4.83
N LEU A 73 11.63 8.40 -4.45
CA LEU A 73 10.88 9.65 -4.39
C LEU A 73 11.28 10.52 -3.20
N TYR A 74 11.60 9.91 -2.06
CA TYR A 74 12.00 10.60 -0.83
C TYR A 74 13.35 10.07 -0.31
N PRO A 75 14.47 10.33 -1.02
CA PRO A 75 15.77 9.72 -0.71
C PRO A 75 16.33 10.14 0.65
N ARG A 76 16.04 11.36 1.11
CA ARG A 76 16.46 11.87 2.44
C ARG A 76 15.76 11.17 3.61
N SER A 77 14.67 10.49 3.30
CA SER A 77 13.76 9.86 4.25
C SER A 77 13.84 8.33 4.17
N ALA A 78 14.61 7.79 3.23
CA ALA A 78 14.59 6.37 2.87
C ALA A 78 15.02 5.44 4.01
N GLU A 79 15.85 5.92 4.95
CA GLU A 79 16.34 5.14 6.09
C GLU A 79 15.32 5.04 7.23
N SER A 80 14.41 6.01 7.35
CA SER A 80 13.37 6.05 8.38
C SER A 80 12.04 5.45 7.92
N MET A 81 11.94 5.07 6.64
CA MET A 81 10.77 4.35 6.14
C MET A 81 10.67 2.96 6.75
N LYS A 82 9.47 2.59 7.19
CA LYS A 82 9.15 1.21 7.53
C LYS A 82 9.38 0.34 6.32
N LYS A 83 9.97 -0.84 6.51
CA LYS A 83 10.18 -1.85 5.45
C LYS A 83 8.97 -2.78 5.33
N PRO A 84 8.70 -3.37 4.15
CA PRO A 84 7.70 -4.43 4.02
C PRO A 84 8.11 -5.68 4.85
N PRO A 85 7.17 -6.60 5.15
CA PRO A 85 5.78 -6.64 4.68
C PRO A 85 4.84 -5.73 5.48
N TYR A 86 3.94 -5.07 4.76
CA TYR A 86 2.88 -4.22 5.34
C TYR A 86 1.55 -4.96 5.44
N LEU A 87 1.31 -5.88 4.50
CA LEU A 87 0.09 -6.68 4.45
C LEU A 87 0.47 -8.05 3.91
N ILE A 88 0.00 -9.11 4.57
CA ILE A 88 0.10 -10.46 4.05
C ILE A 88 -1.26 -10.79 3.42
N TRP A 89 -1.30 -10.86 2.10
CA TRP A 89 -2.52 -11.18 1.37
C TRP A 89 -2.27 -12.30 0.36
N PRO A 90 -2.85 -13.50 0.54
CA PRO A 90 -2.73 -14.60 -0.42
C PRO A 90 -3.49 -14.38 -1.75
N GLY A 91 -4.28 -13.31 -1.85
CA GLY A 91 -5.12 -12.99 -3.01
C GLY A 91 -6.60 -13.19 -2.74
N PRO A 92 -7.48 -13.10 -3.75
CA PRO A 92 -8.83 -13.62 -3.61
C PRO A 92 -8.73 -15.10 -3.24
N GLY A 93 -9.30 -15.48 -2.09
CA GLY A 93 -9.49 -16.91 -1.79
C GLY A 93 -10.36 -17.54 -2.87
N PRO A 94 -10.38 -18.88 -3.00
CA PRO A 94 -11.37 -19.52 -3.85
C PRO A 94 -12.73 -18.95 -3.46
N THR A 95 -13.50 -18.47 -4.43
CA THR A 95 -14.90 -18.09 -4.21
C THR A 95 -15.59 -19.34 -3.70
N GLY A 96 -15.64 -19.50 -2.39
CA GLY A 96 -16.36 -20.57 -1.77
C GLY A 96 -17.80 -20.40 -2.20
N ASN A 97 -18.26 -21.30 -3.08
CA ASN A 97 -19.66 -21.64 -3.13
C ASN A 97 -20.00 -22.10 -1.71
N ALA A 98 -20.55 -21.19 -0.90
CA ALA A 98 -21.27 -21.55 0.30
C ALA A 98 -22.62 -22.11 -0.16
N ASP A 99 -22.60 -23.33 -0.67
CA ASP A 99 -23.77 -24.16 -0.91
C ASP A 99 -23.36 -25.63 -0.66
N VAL A 100 -23.51 -26.04 0.60
CA VAL A 100 -24.10 -27.30 1.09
C VAL A 100 -24.11 -27.29 2.62
#